data_AF-A0A0J6L2Z9-F1
#
_entry.id   AF-A0A0J6L2Z9-F1
#
_cell.length_a   1.000
_cell.length_b   1.000
_cell.length_c   1.000
_cell.angle_alpha   90.00
_cell.angle_beta   90.00
_cell.angle_gamma   90.00
#
_symmetry.space_group_name_H-M   'P 1'
#
loop_
_entity.id
_entity.type
_entity.pdbx_description
1 polymer ?
#
loop_
_entity_poly.entity_id
_entity_poly.type
_entity_poly.pdbx_seq_one_letter_code
_entity_poly.pdbx_strand_id
1 'polypeptide(L)'
;GMANSATQHLLPDDIKQSVLTHTAQLRAMGPELRTQLNKLTAQDVEYSIGWLLLILSSASALWRKRNAPGQGTSVKPKETNQAKKTAAEGEVEASQKQVPATQAANPQKNCACAHTPHSINFALGAESLSHTDFNLPGAFAIDWTRTYCSRLSAYDNGVLGARWINEFTTRFDLHDKGLVFHDADGRDHKYPLKPVGEAHYDAIENLTLVRVTDNSLLLCRGFERRETYVRHG
;
A
#
# COMPACT_ATOMS: atom_id res chain seq x y z
N GLY A 1 26.94 57.26 -7.60
CA GLY A 1 27.82 57.94 -8.56
C GLY A 1 29.29 57.77 -8.26
N MET A 2 29.84 56.54 -8.24
CA MET A 2 31.29 56.29 -8.28
C MET A 2 31.66 55.02 -9.08
N ALA A 3 30.69 54.17 -9.45
CA ALA A 3 30.94 52.96 -10.26
C ALA A 3 30.75 53.18 -11.78
N ASN A 4 30.03 54.23 -12.18
CA ASN A 4 29.71 54.50 -13.61
C ASN A 4 30.75 55.41 -14.32
N SER A 5 31.65 56.04 -13.57
CA SER A 5 32.68 56.94 -14.11
C SER A 5 34.03 56.26 -14.33
N ALA A 6 34.32 55.16 -13.61
CA ALA A 6 35.56 54.37 -13.80
C ALA A 6 35.50 53.46 -15.04
N THR A 7 34.31 53.09 -15.51
CA THR A 7 34.12 52.25 -16.70
C THR A 7 34.26 53.00 -18.02
N GLN A 8 34.25 54.34 -18.02
CA GLN A 8 34.42 55.13 -19.25
C GLN A 8 35.82 55.01 -19.86
N HIS A 9 36.85 54.74 -19.05
CA HIS A 9 38.26 54.66 -19.47
C HIS A 9 38.88 53.26 -19.44
N LEU A 10 38.16 52.22 -19.00
CA LEU A 10 38.69 50.85 -18.90
C LEU A 10 38.19 49.89 -19.98
N LEU A 11 37.18 50.28 -20.76
CA LEU A 11 36.66 49.48 -21.87
C LEU A 11 37.26 49.92 -23.19
N PRO A 12 37.94 49.03 -23.94
CA PRO A 12 38.41 49.30 -25.29
C PRO A 12 37.25 49.77 -26.18
N ASP A 13 37.50 50.76 -27.04
CA ASP A 13 36.44 51.39 -27.84
C ASP A 13 35.77 50.41 -28.82
N ASP A 14 36.47 49.37 -29.24
CA ASP A 14 35.93 48.25 -30.04
C ASP A 14 34.80 47.50 -29.30
N ILE A 15 34.99 47.22 -28.01
CA ILE A 15 33.95 46.57 -27.18
C ILE A 15 32.76 47.51 -26.99
N LYS A 16 32.98 48.81 -26.82
CA LYS A 16 31.88 49.78 -26.73
C LYS A 16 31.06 49.79 -28.02
N GLN A 17 31.71 49.77 -29.19
CA GLN A 17 31.03 49.74 -30.48
C GLN A 17 30.26 48.44 -30.71
N SER A 18 30.85 47.29 -30.37
CA SER A 18 30.17 46.00 -30.42
C SER A 18 28.91 45.97 -29.54
N VAL A 19 29.01 46.43 -28.28
CA VAL A 19 27.86 46.50 -27.36
C VAL A 19 26.79 47.47 -27.87
N LEU A 20 27.17 48.62 -28.40
CA LEU A 20 26.22 49.56 -29.01
C LEU A 20 25.51 48.97 -30.23
N THR A 21 26.22 48.20 -31.04
CA THR A 21 25.66 47.51 -32.22
C THR A 21 24.66 46.43 -31.81
N HIS A 22 25.01 45.59 -30.84
CA HIS A 22 24.10 44.54 -30.35
C HIS A 22 22.89 45.13 -29.61
N THR A 23 23.07 46.20 -28.84
CA THR A 23 21.94 46.87 -28.18
C THR A 23 21.01 47.58 -29.16
N ALA A 24 21.53 48.10 -30.28
CA ALA A 24 20.71 48.64 -31.36
C ALA A 24 19.89 47.53 -32.05
N GLN A 25 20.49 46.37 -32.32
CA GLN A 25 19.79 45.20 -32.87
C GLN A 25 18.66 44.71 -31.94
N LEU A 26 18.94 44.56 -30.64
CA LEU A 26 17.93 44.17 -29.65
C LEU A 26 16.79 45.19 -29.55
N ARG A 27 17.09 46.49 -29.62
CA ARG A 27 16.08 47.55 -29.63
C ARG A 27 15.23 47.50 -30.89
N ALA A 28 15.83 47.19 -32.05
CA ALA A 28 15.12 47.03 -33.32
C ALA A 28 14.18 45.82 -33.33
N MET A 29 14.51 44.74 -32.60
CA MET A 29 13.62 43.58 -32.41
C MET A 29 12.49 43.82 -31.40
N GLY A 30 12.57 44.86 -30.58
CA GLY A 30 11.59 45.17 -29.53
C GLY A 30 10.12 45.27 -30.00
N PRO A 31 9.82 45.97 -31.11
CA PRO A 31 8.47 46.03 -31.67
C PRO A 31 7.93 44.66 -32.10
N GLU A 32 8.76 43.82 -32.73
CA GLU A 32 8.36 42.48 -33.17
C GLU A 32 8.12 41.54 -32.00
N LEU A 33 8.97 41.58 -30.97
CA LEU A 33 8.74 40.83 -29.74
C LEU A 33 7.41 41.21 -29.07
N ARG A 34 7.07 42.50 -29.06
CA ARG A 34 5.79 42.99 -28.52
C ARG A 34 4.59 42.48 -29.32
N THR A 35 4.68 42.46 -30.66
CA THR A 35 3.58 41.96 -31.48
C THR A 35 3.38 40.46 -31.30
N GLN A 36 4.47 39.68 -31.22
CA GLN A 36 4.39 38.23 -30.96
C GLN A 36 3.85 37.94 -29.55
N LEU A 37 4.28 38.68 -28.54
CA LEU A 37 3.76 38.53 -27.17
C LEU A 37 2.25 38.84 -27.10
N ASN A 38 1.80 39.91 -27.76
CA ASN A 38 0.38 40.25 -27.81
C ASN A 38 -0.44 39.16 -28.51
N LYS A 39 0.07 38.55 -29.59
CA LYS A 39 -0.57 37.41 -30.26
C LYS A 39 -0.73 36.20 -29.34
N LEU A 40 0.25 35.91 -28.49
CA LEU A 40 0.17 34.81 -27.53
C LEU A 40 -0.89 35.06 -26.44
N THR A 41 -1.17 36.32 -26.09
CA THR A 41 -2.18 36.69 -25.09
C THR A 41 -3.61 36.79 -25.64
N ALA A 42 -3.77 36.82 -26.96
CA ALA A 42 -5.04 37.07 -27.63
C ALA A 42 -5.95 35.83 -27.59
N GLN A 43 -7.19 35.95 -27.10
CA GLN A 43 -8.09 34.79 -26.93
C GLN A 43 -8.71 34.28 -28.23
N ASP A 44 -8.62 35.06 -29.30
CA ASP A 44 -9.17 34.80 -30.64
C ASP A 44 -8.18 34.14 -31.59
N VAL A 45 -6.91 34.00 -31.19
CA VAL A 45 -5.87 33.30 -31.95
C VAL A 45 -5.81 31.84 -31.50
N GLU A 46 -6.03 30.91 -32.42
CA GLU A 46 -5.98 29.48 -32.14
C GLU A 46 -4.60 29.08 -31.59
N TYR A 47 -4.60 28.23 -30.55
CA TYR A 47 -3.40 27.79 -29.82
C TYR A 47 -2.59 28.88 -29.09
N SER A 48 -3.08 30.12 -29.02
CA SER A 48 -2.50 31.10 -28.12
C SER A 48 -2.71 30.68 -26.65
N ILE A 49 -1.91 31.26 -25.75
CA ILE A 49 -2.08 31.04 -24.31
C ILE A 49 -3.46 31.55 -23.87
N GLY A 50 -3.91 32.69 -24.39
CA GLY A 50 -5.24 33.23 -24.11
C GLY A 50 -6.38 32.28 -24.50
N TRP A 51 -6.29 31.68 -25.68
CA TRP A 51 -7.29 30.73 -26.20
C TRP A 51 -7.28 29.41 -25.42
N LEU A 52 -6.10 28.88 -25.07
CA LEU A 52 -5.98 27.69 -24.25
C LEU A 52 -6.58 27.89 -22.85
N LEU A 53 -6.38 29.06 -22.23
CA LEU A 53 -6.98 29.41 -20.95
C LEU A 53 -8.52 29.49 -21.05
N LEU A 54 -9.04 30.06 -22.14
CA LEU A 54 -10.48 30.11 -22.40
C LEU A 54 -11.09 28.70 -22.48
N ILE A 55 -10.47 27.80 -23.26
CA ILE A 55 -10.94 26.42 -23.42
C ILE A 55 -10.85 25.64 -22.11
N LEU A 56 -9.77 25.80 -21.34
CA LEU A 56 -9.66 25.16 -20.04
C LEU A 56 -10.76 25.64 -19.09
N SER A 57 -11.06 26.94 -19.09
CA SER A 57 -12.12 27.51 -18.26
C SER A 57 -13.49 26.94 -18.60
N SER A 58 -13.82 26.82 -19.90
CA SER A 58 -15.11 26.28 -20.37
C SER A 58 -15.21 24.77 -20.11
N ALA A 59 -14.15 24.02 -20.37
CA ALA A 59 -14.07 22.60 -20.05
C ALA A 59 -14.24 22.35 -18.54
N SER A 60 -13.62 23.16 -17.68
CA SER A 60 -13.77 23.04 -16.23
C SER A 60 -15.20 23.33 -15.76
N ALA A 61 -15.87 24.32 -16.37
CA ALA A 61 -17.26 24.65 -16.07
C ALA A 61 -18.21 23.53 -16.50
N LEU A 62 -17.99 22.94 -17.69
CA LEU A 62 -18.72 21.77 -18.17
C LEU A 62 -18.49 20.55 -17.27
N TRP A 63 -17.26 20.30 -16.87
CA TRP A 63 -16.92 19.21 -15.94
C TRP A 63 -17.63 19.39 -14.59
N ARG A 64 -17.67 20.60 -14.03
CA ARG A 64 -18.39 20.90 -12.77
C ARG A 64 -19.90 20.75 -12.91
N LYS A 65 -20.48 21.08 -14.07
CA LYS A 65 -21.92 20.83 -14.32
C LYS A 65 -22.24 19.34 -14.43
N ARG A 66 -21.38 18.57 -15.11
CA ARG A 66 -21.56 17.11 -15.27
C ARG A 66 -21.29 16.34 -13.98
N ASN A 67 -20.29 16.78 -13.21
CA ASN A 67 -19.94 16.28 -11.90
C ASN A 67 -20.40 17.26 -10.81
N ALA A 68 -21.61 17.80 -10.96
CA ALA A 68 -22.22 18.50 -9.86
C ALA A 68 -22.22 17.54 -8.66
N PRO A 69 -21.78 17.95 -7.45
CA PRO A 69 -21.84 17.10 -6.28
C PRO A 69 -23.31 16.84 -5.94
N GLY A 70 -23.89 15.86 -6.62
CA GLY A 70 -25.26 15.43 -6.51
C GLY A 70 -25.35 14.33 -5.46
N GLN A 71 -25.35 14.72 -4.20
CA GLN A 71 -26.12 14.00 -3.19
C GLN A 71 -26.89 15.07 -2.41
N GLY A 72 -28.11 15.36 -2.86
CA GLY A 72 -29.05 16.17 -2.11
C GLY A 72 -29.46 15.43 -0.85
N THR A 73 -28.69 15.59 0.22
CA THR A 73 -29.12 15.13 1.54
C THR A 73 -30.10 16.16 2.09
N SER A 74 -31.37 15.79 2.22
CA SER A 74 -32.26 16.51 3.15
C SER A 74 -31.76 16.20 4.56
N VAL A 75 -30.98 17.12 5.14
CA VAL A 75 -30.47 17.00 6.50
C VAL A 75 -31.58 17.44 7.45
N LYS A 76 -32.16 16.49 8.19
CA LYS A 76 -33.05 16.82 9.31
C LYS A 76 -32.23 17.50 10.42
N PRO A 77 -32.75 18.54 11.10
CA PRO A 77 -32.04 19.14 12.22
C PRO A 77 -31.76 18.07 13.30
N LYS A 78 -30.47 17.92 13.69
CA LYS A 78 -29.91 16.99 14.71
C LYS A 78 -29.52 15.55 14.29
N GLU A 79 -29.57 15.19 13.02
CA GLU A 79 -29.04 13.88 12.57
C GLU A 79 -27.97 14.04 11.48
N THR A 80 -26.92 13.22 11.56
CA THR A 80 -25.88 13.12 10.52
C THR A 80 -26.22 11.97 9.59
N ASN A 81 -26.51 12.27 8.32
CA ASN A 81 -26.68 11.26 7.28
C ASN A 81 -25.37 11.06 6.51
N GLN A 82 -24.94 9.80 6.35
CA GLN A 82 -23.88 9.45 5.42
C GLN A 82 -24.51 8.95 4.13
N ALA A 83 -24.21 9.61 3.02
CA ALA A 83 -24.64 9.16 1.71
C ALA A 83 -23.46 8.39 1.06
N LYS A 84 -23.67 7.09 0.83
CA LYS A 84 -22.67 6.17 0.28
C LYS A 84 -23.07 5.79 -1.14
N LYS A 85 -22.21 6.03 -2.13
CA LYS A 85 -22.40 5.52 -3.49
C LYS A 85 -22.12 4.01 -3.45
N THR A 86 -23.14 3.20 -3.70
CA THR A 86 -22.98 1.76 -3.91
C THR A 86 -22.94 1.53 -5.42
N ALA A 87 -21.83 1.01 -5.94
CA ALA A 87 -21.72 0.63 -7.35
C ALA A 87 -22.53 -0.66 -7.62
N ALA A 88 -22.93 -0.88 -8.87
CA ALA A 88 -23.57 -2.13 -9.27
C ALA A 88 -22.54 -3.28 -9.30
N GLU A 89 -23.00 -4.51 -9.05
CA GLU A 89 -22.12 -5.69 -9.11
C GLU A 89 -21.50 -5.83 -10.51
N GLY A 90 -20.16 -5.93 -10.57
CA GLY A 90 -19.40 -6.11 -11.81
C GLY A 90 -18.77 -4.84 -12.40
N GLU A 91 -18.99 -3.67 -11.80
CA GLU A 91 -18.36 -2.42 -12.25
C GLU A 91 -16.92 -2.33 -11.73
N VAL A 92 -15.93 -2.47 -12.63
CA VAL A 92 -14.50 -2.34 -12.30
C VAL A 92 -14.08 -0.88 -12.49
N GLU A 93 -14.42 -0.01 -11.54
CA GLU A 93 -13.82 1.34 -11.46
C GLU A 93 -12.46 1.26 -10.74
N ALA A 94 -11.53 2.14 -11.12
CA ALA A 94 -10.28 2.31 -10.39
C ALA A 94 -10.57 2.82 -8.96
N SER A 95 -10.62 1.93 -7.99
CA SER A 95 -10.78 2.31 -6.58
C SER A 95 -9.44 2.75 -5.99
N GLN A 96 -9.38 4.00 -5.53
CA GLN A 96 -8.22 4.53 -4.81
C GLN A 96 -8.13 4.07 -3.35
N LYS A 97 -9.19 3.45 -2.80
CA LYS A 97 -9.22 2.98 -1.41
C LYS A 97 -9.61 1.50 -1.36
N GLN A 98 -8.65 0.67 -0.99
CA GLN A 98 -8.86 -0.71 -0.63
C GLN A 98 -8.96 -0.83 0.89
N VAL A 99 -9.68 -1.84 1.37
CA VAL A 99 -9.71 -2.18 2.80
C VAL A 99 -8.30 -2.60 3.22
N PRO A 100 -7.77 -2.14 4.37
CA PRO A 100 -6.48 -2.58 4.86
C PRO A 100 -6.41 -4.10 5.00
N ALA A 101 -5.30 -4.68 4.56
CA ALA A 101 -5.09 -6.11 4.74
C ALA A 101 -4.99 -6.45 6.23
N THR A 102 -5.66 -7.52 6.64
CA THR A 102 -5.65 -8.01 8.02
C THR A 102 -4.68 -9.17 8.22
N GLN A 103 -4.30 -9.86 7.14
CA GLN A 103 -3.48 -11.06 7.17
C GLN A 103 -2.48 -11.11 6.02
N ALA A 104 -1.38 -11.83 6.23
CA ALA A 104 -0.41 -12.15 5.19
C ALA A 104 -0.95 -13.27 4.29
N ALA A 105 -0.74 -13.13 2.98
CA ALA A 105 -1.09 -14.17 2.02
C ALA A 105 -0.21 -15.41 2.20
N ASN A 106 -0.78 -16.60 2.01
CA ASN A 106 -0.01 -17.84 1.90
C ASN A 106 0.65 -17.90 0.50
N PRO A 107 1.99 -17.91 0.40
CA PRO A 107 2.69 -17.94 -0.90
C PRO A 107 2.35 -19.18 -1.74
N GLN A 108 2.00 -20.30 -1.11
CA GLN A 108 1.75 -21.57 -1.80
C GLN A 108 0.39 -21.63 -2.51
N LYS A 109 -0.56 -20.74 -2.19
CA LYS A 109 -1.96 -20.90 -2.62
C LYS A 109 -2.37 -20.07 -3.84
N ASN A 110 -1.74 -18.91 -4.06
CA ASN A 110 -2.20 -17.96 -5.08
C ASN A 110 -1.20 -17.72 -6.21
N CYS A 111 -0.04 -18.41 -6.22
CA CYS A 111 1.05 -18.28 -7.21
C CYS A 111 1.54 -16.83 -7.48
N ALA A 112 0.99 -15.84 -6.80
CA ALA A 112 1.37 -14.44 -6.87
C ALA A 112 2.49 -14.18 -5.86
N CYS A 113 3.43 -13.31 -6.23
CA CYS A 113 4.49 -12.88 -5.32
C CYS A 113 3.87 -12.19 -4.10
N ALA A 114 3.99 -12.81 -2.92
CA ALA A 114 3.43 -12.30 -1.67
C ALA A 114 4.40 -11.37 -0.92
N HIS A 115 5.67 -11.35 -1.32
CA HIS A 115 6.75 -10.64 -0.64
C HIS A 115 7.79 -10.06 -1.61
N THR A 116 8.58 -9.13 -1.10
CA THR A 116 9.76 -8.57 -1.77
C THR A 116 10.90 -9.60 -1.85
N PRO A 117 11.96 -9.35 -2.63
CA PRO A 117 13.17 -10.16 -2.61
C PRO A 117 13.89 -10.22 -1.26
N HIS A 118 13.57 -9.31 -0.33
CA HIS A 118 14.15 -9.23 1.01
C HIS A 118 13.15 -9.68 2.07
N SER A 119 12.30 -10.67 1.77
CA SER A 119 11.42 -11.31 2.76
C SER A 119 10.35 -10.41 3.42
N ILE A 120 10.03 -9.25 2.84
CA ILE A 120 9.00 -8.35 3.38
C ILE A 120 7.68 -8.59 2.65
N ASN A 121 6.60 -8.90 3.37
CA ASN A 121 5.30 -9.13 2.77
C ASN A 121 4.64 -7.82 2.26
N PHE A 122 3.94 -7.89 1.14
CA PHE A 122 3.30 -6.70 0.56
C PHE A 122 2.06 -6.24 1.34
N ALA A 123 1.36 -7.18 1.97
CA ALA A 123 0.09 -6.91 2.63
C ALA A 123 0.26 -6.17 3.97
N LEU A 124 1.28 -6.54 4.77
CA LEU A 124 1.44 -6.07 6.15
C LEU A 124 2.77 -5.37 6.42
N GLY A 125 3.72 -5.37 5.48
CA GLY A 125 5.09 -4.90 5.71
C GLY A 125 5.88 -5.74 6.73
N ALA A 126 5.47 -6.99 6.96
CA ALA A 126 6.10 -7.90 7.90
C ALA A 126 7.28 -8.63 7.24
N GLU A 127 8.38 -8.75 7.96
CA GLU A 127 9.52 -9.55 7.52
C GLU A 127 9.33 -10.99 8.00
N SER A 128 9.47 -11.96 7.08
CA SER A 128 9.42 -13.39 7.39
C SER A 128 10.52 -14.16 6.67
N LEU A 129 11.28 -14.96 7.41
CA LEU A 129 12.36 -15.79 6.87
C LEU A 129 12.42 -17.13 7.61
N SER A 130 12.81 -18.18 6.89
CA SER A 130 12.99 -19.52 7.46
C SER A 130 14.45 -19.91 7.43
N HIS A 131 14.90 -20.57 8.49
CA HIS A 131 16.26 -21.07 8.63
C HIS A 131 16.21 -22.54 9.07
N THR A 132 16.84 -23.41 8.28
CA THR A 132 17.02 -24.82 8.63
C THR A 132 18.33 -24.97 9.40
N ASP A 133 18.23 -25.28 10.69
CA ASP A 133 19.40 -25.40 11.55
C ASP A 133 20.10 -26.75 11.32
N PHE A 134 19.33 -27.84 11.18
CA PHE A 134 19.85 -29.18 10.86
C PHE A 134 18.77 -30.08 10.23
N ASN A 135 19.21 -31.18 9.62
CA ASN A 135 18.35 -32.27 9.13
C ASN A 135 18.80 -33.58 9.79
N LEU A 136 17.83 -34.39 10.22
CA LEU A 136 18.03 -35.77 10.66
C LEU A 136 17.44 -36.72 9.61
N PRO A 137 18.28 -37.34 8.76
CA PRO A 137 17.79 -38.25 7.73
C PRO A 137 17.31 -39.57 8.34
N GLY A 138 16.28 -40.17 7.73
CA GLY A 138 15.74 -41.45 8.18
C GLY A 138 14.41 -41.77 7.50
N ALA A 139 13.76 -42.85 7.93
CA ALA A 139 12.43 -43.23 7.42
C ALA A 139 11.38 -42.13 7.67
N PHE A 140 11.58 -41.34 8.74
CA PHE A 140 10.87 -40.12 9.05
C PHE A 140 11.89 -39.01 9.22
N ALA A 141 12.28 -38.38 8.11
CA ALA A 141 13.24 -37.30 8.14
C ALA A 141 12.70 -36.11 8.96
N ILE A 142 13.56 -35.51 9.78
CA ILE A 142 13.22 -34.31 10.56
C ILE A 142 14.06 -33.16 10.04
N ASP A 143 13.40 -32.18 9.42
CA ASP A 143 13.98 -30.91 9.07
C ASP A 143 13.74 -29.92 10.20
N TRP A 144 14.76 -29.63 10.99
CA TRP A 144 14.65 -28.62 12.04
C TRP A 144 14.72 -27.22 11.43
N THR A 145 13.56 -26.76 10.96
CA THR A 145 13.39 -25.45 10.36
C THR A 145 12.59 -24.54 11.28
N ARG A 146 13.14 -23.37 11.56
CA ARG A 146 12.48 -22.32 12.33
C ARG A 146 12.18 -21.13 11.41
N THR A 147 11.05 -20.48 11.66
CA THR A 147 10.57 -19.31 10.94
C THR A 147 10.59 -18.12 11.88
N TYR A 148 11.23 -17.05 11.45
CA TYR A 148 11.14 -15.73 12.09
C TYR A 148 10.02 -14.94 11.42
N CYS A 149 9.21 -14.24 12.20
CA CYS A 149 8.24 -13.29 11.70
C CYS A 149 8.21 -12.02 12.57
N SER A 150 8.51 -10.85 12.00
CA SER A 150 8.66 -9.62 12.78
C SER A 150 7.38 -9.18 13.52
N ARG A 151 6.21 -9.68 13.11
CA ARG A 151 4.90 -9.45 13.73
C ARG A 151 4.50 -10.49 14.79
N LEU A 152 5.26 -11.56 14.98
CA LEU A 152 4.93 -12.67 15.88
C LEU A 152 5.28 -12.33 17.35
N SER A 153 4.66 -11.28 17.89
CA SER A 153 4.94 -10.80 19.26
C SER A 153 4.58 -11.80 20.36
N ALA A 154 3.69 -12.76 20.07
CA ALA A 154 3.36 -13.87 20.97
C ALA A 154 4.56 -14.75 21.36
N TYR A 155 5.66 -14.65 20.59
CA TYR A 155 6.92 -15.38 20.79
C TYR A 155 8.08 -14.43 21.12
N ASP A 156 7.85 -13.21 21.60
CA ASP A 156 8.93 -12.29 22.02
C ASP A 156 9.85 -12.93 23.09
N ASN A 157 9.29 -13.79 23.95
CA ASN A 157 10.02 -14.59 24.94
C ASN A 157 10.00 -16.10 24.61
N GLY A 158 9.97 -16.44 23.32
CA GLY A 158 9.90 -17.82 22.84
C GLY A 158 11.17 -18.63 23.17
N VAL A 159 11.02 -19.94 23.28
CA VAL A 159 12.13 -20.87 23.60
C VAL A 159 13.22 -20.92 22.52
N LEU A 160 12.90 -20.51 21.30
CA LEU A 160 13.83 -20.43 20.15
C LEU A 160 14.42 -19.02 19.96
N GLY A 161 14.17 -18.11 20.90
CA GLY A 161 14.45 -16.68 20.79
C GLY A 161 13.23 -15.87 20.34
N ALA A 162 13.38 -14.55 20.35
CA ALA A 162 12.29 -13.63 20.06
C ALA A 162 11.75 -13.80 18.64
N ARG A 163 10.44 -14.06 18.54
CA ARG A 163 9.64 -14.17 17.31
C ARG A 163 10.06 -15.30 16.37
N TRP A 164 10.74 -16.32 16.91
CA TRP A 164 11.02 -17.56 16.21
C TRP A 164 10.00 -18.63 16.60
N ILE A 165 9.50 -19.36 15.60
CA ILE A 165 8.57 -20.47 15.76
C ILE A 165 9.00 -21.63 14.85
N ASN A 166 8.68 -22.85 15.23
CA ASN A 166 8.74 -24.02 14.37
C ASN A 166 7.49 -24.89 14.55
N GLU A 167 7.43 -25.99 13.82
CA GLU A 167 6.32 -26.95 13.83
C GLU A 167 6.06 -27.66 15.17
N PHE A 168 6.99 -27.56 16.13
CA PHE A 168 6.90 -28.17 17.46
C PHE A 168 6.57 -27.15 18.55
N THR A 169 6.69 -25.86 18.25
CA THR A 169 6.39 -24.77 19.18
C THR A 169 5.06 -24.08 18.89
N THR A 170 4.31 -24.51 17.87
CA THR A 170 2.98 -23.97 17.57
C THR A 170 2.04 -24.10 18.77
N ARG A 171 1.10 -23.17 18.91
CA ARG A 171 0.12 -23.19 20.01
C ARG A 171 -1.15 -22.44 19.67
N PHE A 172 -2.17 -22.66 20.49
CA PHE A 172 -3.40 -21.89 20.50
C PHE A 172 -3.46 -21.00 21.74
N ASP A 173 -3.64 -19.70 21.52
CA ASP A 173 -3.90 -18.74 22.60
C ASP A 173 -5.42 -18.48 22.65
N LEU A 174 -6.00 -18.62 23.84
CA LEU A 174 -7.42 -18.36 24.07
C LEU A 174 -7.65 -16.87 24.37
N HIS A 175 -8.41 -16.20 23.52
CA HIS A 175 -8.77 -14.78 23.67
C HIS A 175 -10.30 -14.64 23.74
N ASP A 176 -10.82 -14.31 24.93
CA ASP A 176 -12.27 -14.21 25.21
C ASP A 176 -13.08 -15.43 24.77
N LYS A 177 -13.68 -15.37 23.57
CA LYS A 177 -14.51 -16.41 22.94
C LYS A 177 -13.89 -16.95 21.63
N GLY A 178 -12.64 -16.59 21.35
CA GLY A 178 -11.92 -16.97 20.14
C GLY A 178 -10.60 -17.65 20.47
N LEU A 179 -10.09 -18.37 19.47
CA LEU A 179 -8.78 -19.00 19.48
C LEU A 179 -7.90 -18.28 18.47
N VAL A 180 -6.65 -18.02 18.85
CA VAL A 180 -5.60 -17.57 17.92
C VAL A 180 -4.60 -18.71 17.79
N PHE A 181 -4.50 -19.27 16.59
CA PHE A 181 -3.51 -20.28 16.25
C PHE A 181 -2.27 -19.61 15.69
N HIS A 182 -1.12 -19.87 16.31
CA HIS A 182 0.18 -19.44 15.79
C HIS A 182 0.78 -20.59 14.98
N ASP A 183 0.74 -20.47 13.66
CA ASP A 183 1.21 -21.50 12.74
C ASP A 183 2.72 -21.41 12.51
N ALA A 184 3.35 -22.52 12.14
CA ALA A 184 4.80 -22.67 11.94
C ALA A 184 5.36 -21.80 10.79
N ASP A 185 4.49 -21.29 9.92
CA ASP A 185 4.84 -20.30 8.90
C ASP A 185 4.90 -18.85 9.43
N GLY A 186 4.66 -18.67 10.73
CA GLY A 186 4.70 -17.38 11.42
C GLY A 186 3.43 -16.54 11.30
N ARG A 187 2.34 -17.09 10.73
CA ARG A 187 1.05 -16.42 10.61
C ARG A 187 0.10 -16.77 11.76
N ASP A 188 -0.81 -15.84 12.04
CA ASP A 188 -1.83 -15.98 13.07
C ASP A 188 -3.20 -16.25 12.44
N HIS A 189 -3.84 -17.36 12.82
CA HIS A 189 -5.16 -17.73 12.35
C HIS A 189 -6.19 -17.59 13.47
N LYS A 190 -7.25 -16.83 13.23
CA LYS A 190 -8.29 -16.56 14.22
C LYS A 190 -9.48 -17.47 13.97
N TYR A 191 -9.84 -18.25 14.98
CA TYR A 191 -10.96 -19.18 14.93
C TYR A 191 -11.97 -18.90 16.03
N PRO A 192 -13.28 -19.09 15.78
CA PRO A 192 -14.27 -19.07 16.85
C PRO A 192 -14.07 -20.29 17.76
N LEU A 193 -14.20 -20.11 19.08
CA LEU A 193 -14.23 -21.23 20.00
C LEU A 193 -15.58 -21.95 19.88
N LYS A 194 -15.58 -23.13 19.29
CA LYS A 194 -16.77 -23.97 19.13
C LYS A 194 -17.15 -24.71 20.43
N PRO A 195 -18.41 -25.18 20.57
CA PRO A 195 -18.77 -26.15 21.60
C PRO A 195 -17.92 -27.43 21.51
N VAL A 196 -17.83 -28.15 22.62
CA VAL A 196 -17.16 -29.47 22.64
C VAL A 196 -17.89 -30.42 21.68
N GLY A 197 -17.14 -31.14 20.87
CA GLY A 197 -17.64 -32.04 19.81
C GLY A 197 -17.85 -31.37 18.45
N GLU A 198 -17.81 -30.03 18.36
CA GLU A 198 -17.97 -29.32 17.09
C GLU A 198 -16.63 -29.03 16.39
N ALA A 199 -16.72 -28.88 15.06
CA ALA A 199 -15.61 -28.56 14.18
C ALA A 199 -15.78 -27.19 13.50
N HIS A 200 -14.66 -26.55 13.20
CA HIS A 200 -14.56 -25.39 12.33
C HIS A 200 -13.64 -25.73 11.16
N TYR A 201 -14.13 -25.52 9.94
CA TYR A 201 -13.36 -25.73 8.72
C TYR A 201 -12.96 -24.38 8.12
N ASP A 202 -11.65 -24.17 8.00
CA ASP A 202 -11.05 -23.06 7.30
C ASP A 202 -10.72 -23.49 5.87
N ALA A 203 -11.58 -23.11 4.92
CA ALA A 203 -11.42 -23.46 3.51
C ALA A 203 -10.24 -22.72 2.84
N ILE A 204 -9.85 -21.55 3.38
CA ILE A 204 -8.69 -20.82 2.86
C ILE A 204 -7.44 -21.58 3.27
N GLU A 205 -7.37 -22.00 4.54
CA GLU A 205 -6.19 -22.70 5.05
C GLU A 205 -6.17 -24.22 4.80
N ASN A 206 -7.31 -24.81 4.44
CA ASN A 206 -7.55 -26.25 4.42
C ASN A 206 -7.26 -26.90 5.79
N LEU A 207 -7.70 -26.22 6.84
CA LEU A 207 -7.52 -26.64 8.23
C LEU A 207 -8.88 -27.00 8.84
N THR A 208 -8.96 -28.15 9.49
CA THR A 208 -10.11 -28.51 10.32
C THR A 208 -9.72 -28.48 11.79
N LEU A 209 -10.34 -27.59 12.55
CA LEU A 209 -10.17 -27.48 14.00
C LEU A 209 -11.36 -28.11 14.72
N VAL A 210 -11.13 -29.13 15.53
CA VAL A 210 -12.17 -29.81 16.32
C VAL A 210 -11.90 -29.58 17.79
N ARG A 211 -12.93 -29.15 18.54
CA ARG A 211 -12.82 -29.07 20.00
C ARG A 211 -13.23 -30.40 20.61
N VAL A 212 -12.24 -31.21 20.98
CA VAL A 212 -12.47 -32.60 21.43
C VAL A 212 -12.98 -32.65 22.87
N THR A 213 -12.37 -31.86 23.76
CA THR A 213 -12.80 -31.68 25.16
C THR A 213 -12.70 -30.21 25.54
N ASP A 214 -13.02 -29.87 26.79
CA ASP A 214 -12.84 -28.50 27.26
C ASP A 214 -11.37 -28.03 27.20
N ASN A 215 -10.42 -28.96 27.31
CA ASN A 215 -8.99 -28.68 27.39
C ASN A 215 -8.18 -29.27 26.23
N SER A 216 -8.81 -29.79 25.19
CA SER A 216 -8.09 -30.35 24.04
C SER A 216 -8.70 -29.96 22.70
N LEU A 217 -7.80 -29.66 21.76
CA LEU A 217 -8.11 -29.33 20.37
C LEU A 217 -7.41 -30.33 19.45
N LEU A 218 -8.08 -30.67 18.36
CA LEU A 218 -7.51 -31.45 17.27
C LEU A 218 -7.42 -30.55 16.04
N LEU A 219 -6.23 -30.37 15.49
CA LEU A 219 -6.00 -29.68 14.24
C LEU A 219 -5.66 -30.72 13.15
N CYS A 220 -6.44 -30.75 12.09
CA CYS A 220 -6.18 -31.58 10.91
C CYS A 220 -5.76 -30.69 9.75
N ARG A 221 -4.58 -30.96 9.19
CA ARG A 221 -4.05 -30.34 7.97
C ARG A 221 -4.33 -31.27 6.80
N GLY A 222 -5.51 -31.13 6.19
CA GLY A 222 -6.01 -32.10 5.22
C GLY A 222 -5.94 -33.54 5.76
N PHE A 223 -5.38 -34.45 4.96
CA PHE A 223 -5.18 -35.86 5.34
C PHE A 223 -3.74 -36.18 5.79
N GLU A 224 -2.84 -35.21 5.71
CA GLU A 224 -1.39 -35.43 5.86
C GLU A 224 -0.97 -35.47 7.32
N ARG A 225 -1.52 -34.56 8.13
CA ARG A 225 -1.07 -34.36 9.50
C ARG A 225 -2.24 -34.08 10.44
N ARG A 226 -2.17 -34.71 11.61
CA ARG A 226 -3.12 -34.52 12.70
C ARG A 226 -2.35 -34.18 13.97
N GLU A 227 -2.67 -33.04 14.56
CA GLU A 227 -2.01 -32.49 15.73
C GLU A 227 -3.02 -32.39 16.88
N THR A 228 -2.61 -32.82 18.08
CA THR A 228 -3.42 -32.71 19.28
C THR A 228 -2.79 -31.68 20.21
N TYR A 229 -3.55 -30.65 20.55
CA TYR A 229 -3.16 -29.60 21.47
C TYR A 229 -3.90 -29.81 22.78
N VAL A 230 -3.15 -29.82 23.88
CA VAL A 230 -3.71 -29.95 25.24
C VAL A 230 -3.35 -28.70 26.01
N ARG A 231 -4.34 -28.12 26.68
CA ARG A 231 -4.12 -26.99 27.59
C ARG A 231 -3.41 -27.50 28.85
N HIS A 232 -2.25 -26.92 29.13
CA HIS A 232 -1.51 -27.15 30.37
C HIS A 232 -1.58 -25.89 31.25
N GLY A 233 -2.06 -26.05 32.49
CA GLY A 233 -2.41 -24.96 33.41
C GLY A 233 -3.89 -24.59 33.35
#